data_AF-A0A7X4JEE2-F1
#
_entry.id   AF-A0A7X4JEE2-F1
#
_cell.length_a   1.000
_cell.length_b   1.000
_cell.length_c   1.000
_cell.angle_alpha   90.00
_cell.angle_beta   90.00
_cell.angle_gamma   90.00
#
_symmetry.space_group_name_H-M   'P 1'
#
loop_
_entity.id
_entity.type
_entity.pdbx_description
1 polymer ?
#
loop_
_entity_poly.entity_id
_entity_poly.type
_entity_poly.pdbx_seq_one_letter_code
_entity_poly.pdbx_strand_id
1 'polypeptide(L)'
;LSMIRYIAWAIPSGGFIGTVRGIGEALSQAHRAVDGDIAGVTESLGTAFNSTFIALLISIVVMFLVHQLQLLQERQVFDTQTYIDHNLIRHMQVRGRS
;
A
#
# COMPACT_ATOMS: atom_id res chain seq x y z
N LEU A 1 5.48 -9.37 8.12
CA LEU A 1 4.70 -8.10 8.07
C LEU A 1 5.41 -6.97 7.32
N SER A 2 6.71 -6.72 7.55
CA SER A 2 7.44 -5.59 6.94
C SER A 2 7.41 -5.60 5.40
N MET A 3 7.63 -6.75 4.77
CA MET A 3 7.65 -6.88 3.31
C MET A 3 6.27 -6.67 2.66
N ILE A 4 5.20 -7.16 3.29
CA ILE A 4 3.81 -6.95 2.83
C ILE A 4 3.45 -5.46 2.90
N ARG A 5 3.77 -4.79 4.01
CA ARG A 5 3.54 -3.36 4.19
C ARG A 5 4.36 -2.53 3.19
N TYR A 6 5.59 -2.92 2.92
CA TYR A 6 6.45 -2.26 1.93
C TYR A 6 5.83 -2.34 0.52
N ILE A 7 5.40 -3.52 0.09
CA ILE A 7 4.76 -3.71 -1.22
C ILE A 7 3.45 -2.90 -1.31
N ALA A 8 2.63 -2.93 -0.27
CA ALA A 8 1.38 -2.16 -0.24
C ALA A 8 1.63 -0.64 -0.35
N TRP A 9 2.67 -0.12 0.30
CA TRP A 9 3.04 1.30 0.21
C TRP A 9 3.64 1.70 -1.14
N ALA A 10 4.25 0.76 -1.87
CA ALA A 10 4.83 1.02 -3.19
C ALA A 10 3.77 1.24 -4.30
N ILE A 11 2.54 0.73 -4.13
CA ILE A 11 1.49 0.80 -5.15
C ILE A 11 1.11 2.27 -5.50
N PRO A 12 0.80 3.15 -4.52
CA PRO A 12 0.60 4.57 -4.80
C PRO A 12 1.78 5.26 -5.48
N SER A 13 3.01 4.92 -5.09
CA SER A 13 4.23 5.47 -5.70
C SER A 13 4.34 5.09 -7.18
N GLY A 14 3.97 3.86 -7.54
CA GLY A 14 3.88 3.43 -8.94
C GLY A 14 2.87 4.24 -9.76
N GLY A 15 1.69 4.52 -9.19
CA GLY A 15 0.70 5.40 -9.82
C GLY A 15 1.23 6.83 -10.02
N PHE A 16 1.91 7.37 -9.01
CA PHE A 16 2.53 8.70 -9.08
C PHE A 16 3.60 8.78 -10.18
N ILE A 17 4.43 7.73 -10.33
CA ILE A 17 5.42 7.64 -11.42
C ILE A 17 4.72 7.69 -12.80
N GLY A 18 3.59 6.98 -12.95
CA GLY A 18 2.78 7.02 -14.18
C GLY A 18 2.28 8.43 -14.50
N THR A 19 1.82 9.17 -13.50
CA THR A 19 1.39 10.57 -13.67
C THR A 19 2.55 11.49 -14.00
N VAL A 20 3.69 11.39 -13.31
CA VAL A 20 4.88 12.20 -13.62
C VAL A 20 5.32 11.98 -15.06
N ARG A 21 5.31 10.73 -15.53
CA ARG A 21 5.62 10.39 -16.92
C ARG A 21 4.62 11.01 -17.90
N GLY A 22 3.32 10.77 -17.73
CA GLY A 22 2.31 11.26 -18.68
C GLY A 22 2.20 12.79 -18.69
N ILE A 23 2.44 13.46 -17.56
CA ILE A 23 2.58 14.93 -17.54
C ILE A 23 3.83 15.37 -18.31
N GLY A 24 4.97 14.69 -18.14
CA GLY A 24 6.17 14.99 -18.91
C GLY A 24 5.96 14.85 -20.42
N GLU A 25 5.26 13.79 -20.85
CA GLU A 25 4.88 13.57 -22.26
C GLU A 25 3.92 14.66 -22.75
N ALA A 26 2.94 15.08 -21.94
CA ALA A 26 2.03 16.17 -22.27
C ALA A 26 2.76 17.51 -22.42
N LEU A 27 3.69 17.83 -21.52
CA LEU A 27 4.47 19.06 -21.57
C LEU A 27 5.39 19.11 -22.79
N SER A 28 5.92 17.97 -23.25
CA SER A 28 6.72 17.91 -24.48
C SER A 28 5.92 18.29 -25.73
N GLN A 29 4.60 18.13 -25.70
CA GLN A 29 3.67 18.45 -26.78
C GLN A 29 2.98 19.81 -26.58
N ALA A 30 3.29 20.54 -25.50
CA ALA A 30 2.62 21.78 -25.15
C ALA A 30 2.72 22.86 -26.23
N HIS A 31 3.82 22.88 -27.01
CA HIS A 31 3.96 23.82 -28.13
C HIS A 31 2.88 23.62 -29.20
N ARG A 32 2.54 22.37 -29.53
CA ARG A 32 1.48 22.05 -30.50
C ARG A 32 0.09 22.41 -29.97
N ALA A 33 -0.11 22.28 -28.66
CA ALA A 33 -1.35 22.70 -28.01
C ALA A 33 -1.55 24.23 -28.08
N VAL A 34 -0.47 25.01 -28.03
CA VAL A 34 -0.54 26.47 -28.24
C VAL A 34 -0.95 26.81 -29.67
N ASP A 35 -0.53 26.01 -30.66
CA ASP A 35 -0.92 26.17 -32.06
C ASP A 35 -2.36 25.65 -32.36
N GLY A 36 -3.05 25.11 -31.35
CA GLY A 36 -4.44 24.65 -31.41
C GLY A 36 -4.62 23.13 -31.48
N ASP A 37 -3.55 22.34 -31.58
CA ASP A 37 -3.60 20.87 -31.54
C ASP A 37 -3.39 20.34 -30.11
N ILE A 38 -4.50 20.21 -29.39
CA ILE A 38 -4.52 19.76 -27.98
C ILE A 38 -4.70 18.24 -27.82
N ALA A 39 -4.86 17.50 -28.93
CA ALA A 39 -5.25 16.08 -28.86
C ALA A 39 -4.19 15.25 -28.12
N GLY A 40 -2.92 15.43 -28.48
CA GLY A 40 -1.80 14.70 -27.85
C GLY A 40 -1.60 15.05 -26.37
N VAL A 41 -1.82 16.31 -25.98
CA VAL A 41 -1.75 16.74 -24.57
C VAL A 41 -2.87 16.12 -23.75
N THR A 42 -4.09 16.10 -24.31
CA THR A 42 -5.28 15.54 -23.64
C THR A 42 -5.15 14.02 -23.45
N GLU A 43 -4.63 13.32 -24.46
CA GLU A 43 -4.37 11.88 -24.37
C GLU A 43 -3.32 11.55 -23.30
N SER A 44 -2.16 12.22 -23.30
CA SER A 44 -1.09 12.00 -22.31
C SER A 44 -1.53 12.32 -20.88
N LEU A 45 -2.35 13.37 -20.68
CA LEU A 45 -2.93 13.67 -19.37
C LEU A 45 -3.98 12.63 -18.97
N GLY A 46 -4.79 12.15 -19.91
CA GLY A 46 -5.77 11.09 -19.67
C GLY A 46 -5.12 9.79 -19.21
N THR A 47 -4.02 9.38 -19.85
CA THR A 47 -3.27 8.18 -19.44
C THR A 47 -2.59 8.36 -18.07
N ALA A 48 -2.03 9.55 -17.80
CA ALA A 48 -1.49 9.91 -16.48
C ALA A 48 -2.55 9.71 -15.38
N PHE A 49 -3.71 10.36 -15.51
CA PHE A 49 -4.77 10.26 -14.51
C PHE A 49 -5.29 8.83 -14.34
N ASN A 50 -5.51 8.11 -15.43
CA ASN A 50 -6.00 6.74 -15.37
C ASN A 50 -5.01 5.81 -14.63
N SER A 51 -3.71 5.98 -14.86
CA SER A 51 -2.67 5.19 -14.18
C SER A 51 -2.71 5.39 -12.66
N THR A 52 -2.88 6.62 -12.18
CA THR A 52 -3.00 6.91 -10.74
C THR A 52 -4.34 6.46 -10.19
N PHE A 53 -5.43 6.63 -10.93
CA PHE A 53 -6.75 6.18 -10.50
C PHE A 53 -6.77 4.66 -10.25
N ILE A 54 -6.26 3.88 -11.21
CA ILE A 54 -6.15 2.42 -11.07
C ILE A 54 -5.22 2.05 -9.91
N ALA A 55 -4.07 2.72 -9.77
CA ALA A 55 -3.15 2.47 -8.67
C ALA A 55 -3.80 2.73 -7.29
N LEU A 56 -4.58 3.80 -7.15
CA LEU A 56 -5.30 4.13 -5.92
C LEU A 56 -6.39 3.09 -5.61
N LEU A 57 -7.17 2.68 -6.60
CA LEU A 57 -8.18 1.64 -6.43
C LEU A 57 -7.56 0.33 -5.94
N ILE A 58 -6.47 -0.11 -6.58
CA ILE A 58 -5.74 -1.31 -6.16
C ILE A 58 -5.16 -1.12 -4.76
N SER A 59 -4.60 0.05 -4.44
CA SER A 59 -4.04 0.35 -3.12
C SER A 59 -5.09 0.26 -2.02
N ILE A 60 -6.30 0.74 -2.26
CA ILE A 60 -7.40 0.68 -1.28
C ILE A 60 -7.76 -0.78 -1.00
N VAL A 61 -7.95 -1.59 -2.04
CA VAL A 61 -8.29 -3.01 -1.89
C VAL A 61 -7.19 -3.77 -1.17
N VAL A 62 -5.92 -3.56 -1.54
CA VAL A 62 -4.79 -4.23 -0.91
C VAL A 62 -4.61 -3.79 0.54
N MET A 63 -4.69 -2.49 0.85
CA MET A 63 -4.61 -2.00 2.23
C MET A 63 -5.72 -2.58 3.11
N PHE A 64 -6.94 -2.73 2.58
CA PHE A 64 -8.03 -3.38 3.29
C PHE A 64 -7.69 -4.84 3.64
N LEU A 65 -7.18 -5.62 2.70
CA LEU A 65 -6.76 -7.01 2.96
C LEU A 65 -5.61 -7.09 3.97
N VAL A 66 -4.62 -6.19 3.86
CA VAL A 66 -3.50 -6.11 4.81
C VAL A 66 -4.01 -5.77 6.21
N HIS A 67 -4.98 -4.88 6.34
CA HIS A 67 -5.59 -4.53 7.62
C HIS A 67 -6.30 -5.75 8.24
N GLN A 68 -7.08 -6.51 7.46
CA GLN A 68 -7.70 -7.75 7.95
C GLN A 68 -6.66 -8.77 8.43
N LEU A 69 -5.54 -8.91 7.71
CA LEU A 69 -4.44 -9.79 8.13
C LEU A 69 -3.75 -9.32 9.41
N GLN A 70 -3.60 -8.00 9.60
CA GLN A 70 -3.04 -7.43 10.83
C GLN A 70 -3.92 -7.74 12.03
N LEU A 71 -5.24 -7.58 11.92
CA LEU A 71 -6.18 -7.90 13.00
C LEU A 71 -6.10 -9.39 13.41
N LEU A 72 -5.97 -10.30 12.44
CA LEU A 72 -5.80 -11.72 12.72
C LEU A 72 -4.47 -12.01 13.44
N GLN A 73 -3.39 -11.35 13.04
CA GLN A 73 -2.08 -11.50 13.67
C GLN A 73 -2.06 -10.93 15.09
N GLU A 74 -2.68 -9.78 15.32
CA GLU A 74 -2.82 -9.20 16.67
C GLU A 74 -3.55 -10.15 17.62
N ARG A 75 -4.62 -10.80 17.14
CA ARG A 75 -5.33 -11.82 17.92
C ARG A 75 -4.45 -13.02 18.24
N GLN A 76 -3.71 -13.55 17.26
CA GLN A 76 -2.80 -14.68 17.49
C GLN A 76 -1.66 -14.34 18.46
N VAL A 77 -1.11 -13.12 18.37
CA VAL A 77 -0.07 -12.65 19.30
C VAL A 77 -0.63 -12.56 20.72
N PHE A 78 -1.86 -12.04 20.87
CA PHE A 78 -2.53 -11.93 22.15
C PHE A 78 -2.81 -13.29 22.80
N ASP A 79 -3.30 -14.26 22.01
CA ASP A 79 -3.55 -15.63 22.48
C ASP A 79 -2.23 -16.32 22.89
N THR A 80 -1.14 -16.08 22.14
CA THR A 80 0.19 -16.63 22.46
C THR A 80 0.74 -16.05 23.76
N GLN A 81 0.60 -14.74 23.99
CA GLN A 81 1.01 -14.11 25.24
C GLN A 81 0.21 -14.67 26.43
N THR A 82 -1.11 -14.80 26.28
CA THR A 82 -1.98 -15.36 27.32
C THR A 82 -1.59 -16.80 27.65
N TYR A 83 -1.26 -17.61 26.63
CA TYR A 83 -0.83 -18.99 26.84
C TYR A 83 0.51 -19.09 27.57
N ILE A 84 1.51 -18.27 27.20
CA ILE A 84 2.81 -18.25 27.88
C ILE A 84 2.66 -17.77 29.33
N ASP A 85 1.86 -16.74 29.57
CA ASP A 85 1.61 -16.22 30.91
C ASP A 85 0.95 -17.28 31.81
N HIS A 86 -0.11 -17.92 31.32
CA HIS A 86 -0.86 -18.90 32.10
C HIS A 86 -0.10 -20.21 32.34
N ASN A 87 0.64 -20.72 31.36
CA ASN A 87 1.35 -21.99 31.50
C ASN A 87 2.79 -21.81 32.00
N LEU A 88 3.57 -20.88 31.46
CA LEU A 88 4.99 -20.81 31.78
C LEU A 88 5.24 -20.18 33.15
N ILE A 89 4.57 -19.06 33.49
CA ILE A 89 4.77 -18.39 34.78
C ILE A 89 4.22 -19.24 35.93
N ARG A 90 3.06 -19.87 35.73
CA ARG A 90 2.45 -20.74 36.74
C ARG A 90 3.30 -21.97 37.05
N HIS A 91 3.89 -22.61 36.03
CA HIS A 91 4.78 -23.75 36.25
C HIS A 91 6.14 -23.34 36.86
N MET A 92 6.66 -22.15 36.55
CA MET A 92 7.87 -21.63 37.20
C MET A 92 7.64 -21.23 38.66
N GLN A 93 6.50 -20.63 39.02
CA GLN A 93 6.15 -20.34 40.41
C GLN A 93 5.93 -21.59 41.26
N VAL A 94 5.38 -22.66 40.67
CA VAL A 94 5.19 -23.94 41.38
C VAL A 94 6.53 -24.62 41.68
N ARG A 95 7.53 -24.49 40.81
CA ARG A 95 8.87 -25.10 41.00
C ARG A 95 9.79 -24.30 41.94
N GLY A 96 9.51 -23.02 42.17
CA GLY A 96 10.27 -22.15 43.10
C GLY A 96 9.84 -22.22 44.58
N ARG A 97 8.91 -23.12 44.95
CA ARG A 97 8.45 -23.32 46.34
C ARG A 97 8.75 -24.72 46.90
N SER A 98 9.69 -25.45 46.29
CA SER A 98 10.33 -26.65 46.86
C SER A 98 11.66 -26.30 47.49
#